data_AF-A0A0F9RRI3-F1
#
_entry.id   AF-A0A0F9RRI3-F1
#
_cell.length_a   1.000
_cell.length_b   1.000
_cell.length_c   1.000
_cell.angle_alpha   90.00
_cell.angle_beta   90.00
_cell.angle_gamma   90.00
#
_symmetry.space_group_name_H-M   'P 1'
#
loop_
_entity.id
_entity.type
_entity.pdbx_description
1 polymer ?
#
loop_
_entity_poly.entity_id
_entity_poly.type
_entity_poly.pdbx_seq_one_letter_code
_entity_poly.pdbx_strand_id
1 'polypeptide(L)'
;MKDKEKVSIYNKSYYQRNKEKYKAYYRKNKTVRLTYSHTYYQDNKEVRLAYTEAYRQAHQEEMKAYSQAYNKTNKSKKNAHTRNRQAAKLQRTPGWLTEEQLQQIKDFYINCPVGMTVDHIIPLRGKFVSGLHHPDNLQYLTPEENSSKGNRYPAATEKETHE
;
A
#
# COMPACT_ATOMS: atom_id res chain seq x y z
N MET A 1 -5.81 -36.82 19.21
CA MET A 1 -6.02 -35.41 19.63
C MET A 1 -5.06 -34.94 20.73
N LYS A 2 -4.87 -35.69 21.83
CA LYS A 2 -4.01 -35.32 22.98
C LYS A 2 -2.52 -35.07 22.66
N ASP A 3 -2.03 -35.56 21.53
CA ASP A 3 -0.60 -35.50 21.17
C ASP A 3 -0.22 -34.21 20.42
N LYS A 4 -1.08 -33.77 19.49
CA LYS A 4 -0.89 -32.51 18.74
C LYS A 4 -0.94 -31.29 19.66
N GLU A 5 -1.78 -31.34 20.68
CA GLU A 5 -1.92 -30.27 21.67
C GLU A 5 -0.69 -30.18 22.58
N LYS A 6 -0.14 -31.33 23.01
CA LYS A 6 1.12 -31.39 23.78
C LYS A 6 2.31 -30.88 22.96
N VAL A 7 2.43 -31.28 21.70
CA VAL A 7 3.47 -30.77 20.78
C VAL A 7 3.32 -29.26 20.57
N SER A 8 2.10 -28.76 20.42
CA SER A 8 1.83 -27.32 20.28
C SER A 8 2.24 -26.52 21.53
N ILE A 9 1.87 -27.00 22.72
CA ILE A 9 2.24 -26.39 24.00
C ILE A 9 3.76 -26.42 24.20
N TYR A 10 4.41 -27.54 23.90
CA TYR A 10 5.86 -27.69 23.94
C TYR A 10 6.55 -26.68 23.00
N ASN A 11 6.14 -26.63 21.73
CA ASN A 11 6.71 -25.70 20.74
C ASN A 11 6.52 -24.23 21.16
N LYS A 12 5.36 -23.89 21.71
CA LYS A 12 5.07 -22.54 22.22
C LYS A 12 5.98 -22.20 23.40
N SER A 13 6.11 -23.07 24.39
CA SER A 13 6.98 -22.86 25.56
C SER A 13 8.47 -22.82 25.18
N TYR A 14 8.89 -23.66 24.23
CA TYR A 14 10.24 -23.66 23.67
C TYR A 14 10.55 -22.34 22.96
N TYR A 15 9.63 -21.84 22.12
CA TYR A 15 9.76 -20.54 21.47
C TYR A 15 9.87 -19.40 22.49
N GLN A 16 9.00 -19.37 23.52
CA GLN A 16 9.04 -18.29 24.51
C GLN A 16 10.38 -18.25 25.25
N ARG A 17 10.91 -19.40 25.68
CA ARG A 17 12.21 -19.49 26.37
C ARG A 17 13.38 -19.08 25.49
N ASN A 18 13.28 -19.30 24.17
CA ASN A 18 14.36 -19.00 23.22
C ASN A 18 14.15 -17.70 22.43
N LYS A 19 13.08 -16.96 22.69
CA LYS A 19 12.67 -15.79 21.90
C LYS A 19 13.76 -14.73 21.80
N GLU A 20 14.44 -14.42 22.90
CA GLU A 20 15.50 -13.42 22.91
C GLU A 20 16.77 -13.91 22.20
N LYS A 21 17.09 -15.21 22.31
CA LYS A 21 18.17 -15.84 21.55
C LYS A 21 17.91 -15.77 20.04
N TYR A 22 16.68 -16.07 19.61
CA TYR A 22 16.28 -15.95 18.20
C TYR A 22 16.32 -14.50 17.70
N LYS A 23 15.86 -13.54 18.49
CA LYS A 23 15.96 -12.11 18.14
C LYS A 23 17.41 -11.66 18.01
N ALA A 24 18.29 -12.04 18.94
CA ALA A 24 19.70 -11.70 18.90
C ALA A 24 20.39 -12.29 17.66
N TYR A 25 20.12 -13.57 17.37
CA TYR A 25 20.59 -14.22 16.15
C TYR A 25 20.08 -13.51 14.89
N TYR A 26 18.79 -13.16 14.83
CA TYR A 26 18.22 -12.44 13.70
C TYR A 26 18.85 -11.06 13.52
N ARG A 27 19.06 -10.30 14.60
CA ARG A 27 19.72 -8.98 14.54
C ARG A 27 21.14 -9.10 13.98
N LYS A 28 21.92 -10.06 14.46
CA LYS A 28 23.30 -10.30 14.01
C LYS A 28 23.38 -10.69 12.52
N ASN A 29 22.38 -11.41 12.01
CA ASN A 29 22.35 -11.92 10.64
C ASN A 29 21.36 -11.16 9.73
N LYS A 30 20.82 -10.03 10.18
CA LYS A 30 19.72 -9.33 9.50
C LYS A 30 20.11 -8.95 8.08
N THR A 31 21.29 -8.35 7.92
CA THR A 31 21.79 -7.87 6.62
C THR A 31 21.98 -9.03 5.65
N VAL A 32 22.72 -10.06 6.04
CA VAL A 32 22.97 -11.27 5.23
C VAL A 32 21.67 -11.97 4.81
N ARG A 33 20.71 -12.07 5.72
CA ARG A 33 19.42 -12.69 5.41
C ARG A 33 18.58 -11.84 4.46
N LEU A 34 18.61 -10.52 4.61
CA LEU A 34 17.92 -9.60 3.70
C LEU A 34 18.57 -9.59 2.32
N THR A 35 19.90 -9.61 2.23
CA THR A 35 20.61 -9.69 0.94
C THR A 35 20.32 -11.00 0.24
N TYR A 36 20.45 -12.14 0.93
CA TYR A 36 20.10 -13.45 0.37
C TYR A 36 18.65 -13.53 -0.10
N SER A 37 17.70 -13.03 0.71
CA SER A 37 16.30 -13.00 0.33
C SER A 37 16.03 -12.09 -0.87
N HIS A 38 16.79 -11.00 -0.99
CA HIS A 38 16.71 -10.10 -2.14
C HIS A 38 17.25 -10.77 -3.40
N THR A 39 18.45 -11.34 -3.37
CA THR A 39 19.05 -12.01 -4.53
C THR A 39 18.19 -13.18 -4.98
N TYR A 40 17.76 -14.04 -4.06
CA TYR A 40 16.87 -15.14 -4.36
C TYR A 40 15.57 -14.66 -5.04
N TYR A 41 14.99 -13.55 -4.56
CA TYR A 41 13.82 -12.98 -5.19
C TYR A 41 14.10 -12.48 -6.61
N GLN A 42 15.22 -11.78 -6.84
CA GLN A 42 15.59 -11.29 -8.17
C GLN A 42 15.81 -12.45 -9.14
N ASP A 43 16.59 -13.45 -8.73
CA ASP A 43 16.95 -14.61 -9.55
C ASP A 43 15.71 -15.45 -9.92
N ASN A 44 14.67 -15.44 -9.08
CA ASN A 44 13.44 -16.22 -9.28
C ASN A 44 12.22 -15.35 -9.62
N LYS A 45 12.42 -14.07 -9.92
CA LYS A 45 11.33 -13.10 -10.13
C LYS A 45 10.41 -13.54 -11.26
N GLU A 46 10.98 -13.90 -12.41
CA GLU A 46 10.23 -14.26 -13.60
C GLU A 46 9.42 -15.54 -13.40
N VAL A 47 10.05 -16.58 -12.84
CA VAL A 47 9.38 -17.85 -12.51
C VAL A 47 8.19 -17.62 -11.58
N ARG A 48 8.37 -16.78 -10.55
CA ARG A 48 7.31 -16.46 -9.59
C ARG A 48 6.18 -15.64 -10.22
N LEU A 49 6.50 -14.70 -11.12
CA LEU A 49 5.49 -13.95 -11.85
C LEU A 49 4.67 -14.88 -12.76
N ALA A 50 5.33 -15.76 -13.52
CA ALA A 50 4.68 -16.73 -14.38
C ALA A 50 3.75 -17.67 -13.60
N TYR A 51 4.22 -18.21 -12.47
CA TYR A 51 3.41 -19.03 -11.58
C TYR A 51 2.19 -18.26 -11.04
N THR A 52 2.39 -17.02 -10.60
CA THR A 52 1.31 -16.18 -10.06
C THR A 52 0.24 -15.90 -11.11
N GLU A 53 0.65 -15.64 -12.35
CA GLU A 53 -0.27 -15.39 -13.46
C GLU A 53 -1.04 -16.67 -13.82
N ALA A 54 -0.36 -17.81 -13.95
CA ALA A 54 -1.01 -19.09 -14.21
C ALA A 54 -2.03 -19.46 -13.12
N TYR A 55 -1.68 -19.24 -11.85
CA TYR A 55 -2.61 -19.44 -10.73
C TYR A 55 -3.81 -18.51 -10.82
N ARG A 56 -3.59 -17.22 -11.13
CA ARG A 56 -4.67 -16.23 -11.25
C ARG A 56 -5.64 -16.58 -12.36
N GLN A 57 -5.15 -17.10 -13.48
CA GLN A 57 -5.95 -17.55 -14.61
C GLN A 57 -6.75 -18.81 -14.25
N ALA A 58 -6.10 -19.82 -13.68
CA ALA A 58 -6.76 -21.07 -13.29
C ALA A 58 -7.82 -20.90 -12.20
N HIS A 59 -7.61 -19.96 -11.27
CA HIS A 59 -8.50 -19.73 -10.11
C HIS A 59 -9.30 -18.41 -10.20
N GLN A 60 -9.48 -17.87 -11.40
CA GLN A 60 -10.10 -16.55 -11.59
C GLN A 60 -11.49 -16.45 -10.96
N GLU A 61 -12.32 -17.48 -11.13
CA GLU A 61 -13.70 -17.51 -10.59
C GLU A 61 -13.72 -17.63 -9.07
N GLU A 62 -12.89 -18.50 -8.50
CA GLU A 62 -12.74 -18.66 -7.05
C GLU A 62 -12.29 -17.35 -6.40
N MET A 63 -11.32 -16.67 -7.00
CA MET A 63 -10.85 -15.36 -6.52
C MET A 63 -11.96 -14.29 -6.58
N LYS A 64 -12.78 -14.29 -7.64
CA LYS A 64 -13.94 -13.39 -7.75
C LYS A 64 -14.97 -13.70 -6.67
N ALA A 65 -15.34 -14.97 -6.49
CA ALA A 65 -16.29 -15.41 -5.47
C ALA A 65 -15.81 -15.06 -4.06
N TYR A 66 -14.53 -15.31 -3.77
CA TYR A 66 -13.90 -14.92 -2.51
C TYR A 66 -13.96 -13.40 -2.28
N SER A 67 -13.61 -12.61 -3.30
CA SER A 67 -13.68 -11.14 -3.23
C SER A 67 -15.10 -10.65 -2.95
N GLN A 68 -16.11 -11.22 -3.62
CA GLN A 68 -17.52 -10.90 -3.39
C GLN A 68 -17.96 -11.24 -1.97
N ALA A 69 -17.64 -12.45 -1.49
CA ALA A 69 -17.95 -12.89 -0.13
C ALA A 69 -17.26 -12.01 0.93
N TYR A 70 -16.00 -11.66 0.72
CA TYR A 70 -15.25 -10.75 1.57
C TYR A 70 -15.92 -9.36 1.61
N ASN A 71 -16.29 -8.83 0.46
CA ASN A 71 -16.94 -7.51 0.37
C ASN A 71 -18.30 -7.47 1.08
N LYS A 72 -19.09 -8.55 0.95
CA LYS A 72 -20.38 -8.68 1.62
C LYS A 72 -20.24 -8.72 3.14
N THR A 73 -19.29 -9.51 3.65
CA THR A 73 -19.06 -9.69 5.09
C THR A 73 -18.30 -8.52 5.74
N ASN A 74 -17.44 -7.83 5.00
CA ASN A 74 -16.59 -6.74 5.51
C ASN A 74 -17.07 -5.34 5.09
N LYS A 75 -18.36 -5.19 4.76
CA LYS A 75 -18.94 -3.91 4.33
C LYS A 75 -18.69 -2.78 5.34
N SER A 76 -18.85 -3.06 6.64
CA SER A 76 -18.61 -2.09 7.72
C SER A 76 -17.16 -1.60 7.72
N LYS A 77 -16.19 -2.50 7.56
CA LYS A 77 -14.76 -2.18 7.47
C LYS A 77 -14.47 -1.28 6.26
N LYS A 78 -15.05 -1.59 5.09
CA LYS A 78 -14.92 -0.75 3.89
C LYS A 78 -15.52 0.64 4.09
N ASN A 79 -16.67 0.73 4.75
CA ASN A 79 -17.31 2.00 5.09
C ASN A 79 -16.41 2.83 6.00
N ALA A 80 -15.84 2.23 7.05
CA ALA A 80 -14.90 2.89 7.95
C ALA A 80 -13.68 3.43 7.18
N HIS A 81 -13.09 2.64 6.28
CA HIS A 81 -11.99 3.11 5.42
C HIS A 81 -12.40 4.29 4.54
N THR A 82 -13.59 4.25 3.95
CA THR A 82 -14.12 5.32 3.08
C THR A 82 -14.34 6.60 3.88
N ARG A 83 -14.98 6.51 5.06
CA ARG A 83 -15.20 7.65 5.96
C ARG A 83 -13.88 8.26 6.43
N ASN A 84 -12.91 7.43 6.80
CA ASN A 84 -11.57 7.91 7.18
C ASN A 84 -10.86 8.64 6.04
N ARG A 85 -11.02 8.19 4.78
CA ARG A 85 -10.48 8.89 3.61
C ARG A 85 -11.17 10.24 3.39
N GLN A 86 -12.50 10.29 3.50
CA GLN A 86 -13.27 11.52 3.36
C GLN A 86 -12.92 12.54 4.46
N ALA A 87 -12.85 12.09 5.71
CA ALA A 87 -12.45 12.93 6.84
C ALA A 87 -11.04 13.49 6.63
N ALA A 88 -10.08 12.66 6.21
CA ALA A 88 -8.73 13.14 5.91
C ALA A 88 -8.71 14.18 4.79
N LYS A 89 -9.53 14.02 3.74
CA LYS A 89 -9.66 15.03 2.68
C LYS A 89 -10.23 16.34 3.24
N LEU A 90 -11.30 16.27 4.03
CA LEU A 90 -11.95 17.44 4.62
C LEU A 90 -10.99 18.19 5.55
N GLN A 91 -10.32 17.48 6.45
CA GLN A 91 -9.33 18.04 7.39
C GLN A 91 -8.11 18.64 6.70
N ARG A 92 -7.83 18.25 5.47
CA ARG A 92 -6.75 18.81 4.65
C ARG A 92 -7.23 19.87 3.67
N THR A 93 -8.53 20.12 3.57
CA THR A 93 -9.07 21.21 2.75
C THR A 93 -8.99 22.50 3.56
N PRO A 94 -8.13 23.46 3.18
CA PRO A 94 -7.97 24.67 3.97
C PRO A 94 -9.25 25.52 3.95
N GLY A 95 -9.63 26.07 5.11
CA GLY A 95 -10.81 26.93 5.22
C GLY A 95 -10.65 28.31 4.57
N TRP A 96 -9.42 28.69 4.21
CA TRP A 96 -9.09 29.95 3.54
C TRP A 96 -9.09 29.87 2.02
N LEU A 97 -9.44 28.71 1.42
CA LEU A 97 -9.56 28.60 -0.03
C LEU A 97 -10.66 29.53 -0.55
N THR A 98 -10.38 30.22 -1.65
CA THR A 98 -11.38 31.03 -2.35
C THR A 98 -12.40 30.14 -3.09
N GLU A 99 -13.53 30.72 -3.48
CA GLU A 99 -14.51 30.02 -4.31
C GLU A 99 -13.92 29.57 -5.64
N GLU A 100 -13.04 30.37 -6.24
CA GLU A 100 -12.32 30.04 -7.48
C GLU A 100 -11.40 28.83 -7.27
N GLN A 101 -10.65 28.77 -6.16
CA GLN A 101 -9.79 27.64 -5.86
C GLN A 101 -10.59 26.37 -5.57
N LEU A 102 -11.73 26.48 -4.89
CA LEU A 102 -12.65 25.36 -4.69
C LEU A 102 -13.23 24.88 -6.03
N GLN A 103 -13.50 25.80 -6.96
CA GLN A 103 -13.98 25.48 -8.29
C GLN A 103 -12.89 24.80 -9.12
N GLN A 104 -11.64 25.29 -9.08
CA GLN A 104 -10.49 24.65 -9.72
C GLN A 104 -10.30 23.20 -9.26
N ILE A 105 -10.45 22.92 -7.95
CA ILE A 105 -10.42 21.54 -7.45
C ILE A 105 -11.51 20.70 -8.13
N LYS A 106 -12.75 21.18 -8.19
CA LYS A 106 -13.87 20.45 -8.82
C LYS A 106 -13.60 20.21 -10.30
N ASP A 107 -13.19 21.24 -11.02
CA ASP A 107 -12.91 21.18 -12.44
C ASP A 107 -11.78 20.20 -12.74
N PHE A 108 -10.77 20.11 -11.87
CA PHE A 108 -9.71 19.10 -11.98
C PHE A 108 -10.25 17.66 -11.91
N TYR A 109 -11.25 17.38 -11.07
CA TYR A 109 -11.89 16.04 -11.06
C TYR A 109 -12.79 15.81 -12.28
N ILE A 110 -13.54 16.83 -12.72
CA ILE A 110 -14.45 16.74 -13.85
C ILE A 110 -13.69 16.54 -15.16
N ASN A 111 -12.58 17.26 -15.33
CA ASN A 111 -11.76 17.24 -16.54
C ASN A 111 -10.69 16.13 -16.54
N CYS A 112 -10.79 15.16 -15.63
CA CYS A 112 -9.87 14.03 -15.56
C CYS A 112 -9.93 13.23 -16.88
N PRO A 113 -8.82 13.14 -17.63
CA PRO A 113 -8.81 12.43 -18.91
C PRO A 113 -9.18 10.95 -18.75
N VAL A 114 -9.78 10.38 -19.80
CA VAL A 114 -10.12 8.95 -19.82
C VAL A 114 -8.85 8.12 -19.64
N GLY A 115 -8.90 7.14 -18.74
CA GLY A 115 -7.75 6.29 -18.41
C GLY A 115 -6.78 6.89 -17.39
N MET A 116 -7.01 8.11 -16.90
CA MET A 116 -6.23 8.72 -15.83
C MET A 116 -7.00 8.74 -14.50
N THR A 117 -6.28 9.06 -13.43
CA THR A 117 -6.82 9.23 -12.08
C THR A 117 -6.26 10.50 -11.45
N VAL A 118 -7.10 11.20 -10.68
CA VAL A 118 -6.65 12.35 -9.88
C VAL A 118 -5.94 11.84 -8.63
N ASP A 119 -4.72 12.31 -8.42
CA ASP A 119 -3.89 12.06 -7.24
C ASP A 119 -3.38 13.37 -6.63
N HIS A 120 -2.81 13.28 -5.43
CA HIS A 120 -2.18 14.40 -4.75
C HIS A 120 -0.65 14.34 -4.84
N ILE A 121 0.02 15.38 -5.36
CA ILE A 121 1.50 15.42 -5.49
C ILE A 121 2.15 15.11 -4.14
N ILE A 122 1.77 15.86 -3.12
CA ILE A 122 2.05 15.60 -1.71
C ILE A 122 0.86 14.83 -1.11
N PRO A 123 1.07 13.59 -0.62
CA PRO A 123 -0.03 12.76 -0.13
C PRO A 123 -0.73 13.41 1.07
N LEU A 124 -2.05 13.32 1.16
CA LEU A 124 -2.81 13.89 2.30
C LEU A 124 -2.54 13.20 3.65
N ARG A 125 -2.00 11.98 3.59
CA ARG A 125 -1.77 11.07 4.73
C ARG A 125 -0.39 10.41 4.65
N GLY A 126 0.62 11.15 4.19
CA GLY A 126 1.98 10.61 4.12
C GLY A 126 2.57 10.39 5.51
N LYS A 127 3.50 9.42 5.59
CA LYS A 127 4.16 9.06 6.86
C LYS A 127 5.03 10.19 7.43
N PHE A 128 5.69 10.93 6.55
CA PHE A 128 6.66 11.97 6.91
C PHE A 128 6.21 13.37 6.49
N VAL A 129 5.57 13.50 5.32
CA VAL A 129 5.06 14.75 4.79
C VAL A 129 3.59 14.56 4.42
N SER A 130 2.74 15.54 4.74
CA SER A 130 1.34 15.55 4.33
C SER A 130 0.96 16.87 3.68
N GLY A 131 0.31 16.80 2.52
CA GLY A 131 -0.12 17.96 1.74
C GLY A 131 -1.53 18.43 2.09
N LEU A 132 -1.93 19.57 1.50
CA LEU A 132 -3.27 20.13 1.58
C LEU A 132 -4.11 19.69 0.37
N HIS A 133 -5.43 19.66 0.52
CA HIS A 133 -6.33 19.52 -0.61
C HIS A 133 -6.50 20.88 -1.29
N HIS A 134 -5.47 21.28 -2.04
CA HIS A 134 -5.34 22.55 -2.76
C HIS A 134 -5.23 22.27 -4.28
N PRO A 135 -5.67 23.17 -5.18
CA PRO A 135 -5.49 23.01 -6.63
C PRO A 135 -4.07 22.60 -7.03
N ASP A 136 -3.06 23.33 -6.57
CA ASP A 136 -1.63 23.09 -6.86
C ASP A 136 -1.09 21.75 -6.33
N ASN A 137 -1.84 21.05 -5.49
CA ASN A 137 -1.46 19.74 -5.00
C ASN A 137 -2.16 18.59 -5.75
N LEU A 138 -2.87 18.87 -6.85
CA LEU A 138 -3.51 17.85 -7.68
C LEU A 138 -2.68 17.54 -8.93
N GLN A 139 -2.67 16.28 -9.33
CA GLN A 139 -2.02 15.80 -10.56
C GLN A 139 -2.83 14.67 -11.19
N TYR A 140 -2.71 14.48 -12.49
CA TYR A 140 -3.20 13.28 -13.16
C TYR A 140 -2.10 12.23 -13.21
N LEU A 141 -2.45 11.00 -12.86
CA LEU A 141 -1.59 9.83 -12.98
C LEU A 141 -2.36 8.69 -13.64
N THR A 142 -1.66 7.82 -14.34
CA THR A 142 -2.21 6.51 -14.70
C THR A 142 -2.58 5.72 -13.43
N PRO A 143 -3.56 4.81 -13.49
CA PRO A 143 -3.89 3.94 -12.36
C PRO A 143 -2.66 3.20 -11.79
N GLU A 144 -1.75 2.77 -12.66
CA GLU A 144 -0.52 2.07 -12.34
C GLU A 144 0.46 2.96 -11.57
N GLU A 145 0.69 4.19 -12.04
CA GLU A 145 1.53 5.18 -11.36
C GLU A 145 0.94 5.57 -10.00
N ASN A 146 -0.36 5.83 -9.93
CA ASN A 146 -1.02 6.22 -8.69
C ASN A 146 -0.93 5.10 -7.63
N SER A 147 -1.19 3.85 -8.05
CA SER A 147 -1.01 2.66 -7.19
C SER A 147 0.46 2.49 -6.76
N SER A 148 1.39 2.72 -7.68
CA SER A 148 2.84 2.65 -7.44
C SER A 148 3.38 3.81 -6.60
N LYS A 149 2.69 4.94 -6.52
CA LYS A 149 3.03 6.07 -5.64
C LYS A 149 2.47 5.88 -4.24
N GLY A 150 1.17 5.58 -4.13
CA GLY A 150 0.46 5.49 -2.86
C GLY A 150 0.63 6.74 -1.98
N ASN A 151 0.77 6.55 -0.66
CA ASN A 151 0.96 7.66 0.29
C ASN A 151 2.42 8.09 0.47
N ARG A 152 3.27 7.89 -0.55
CA ARG A 152 4.66 8.36 -0.53
C ARG A 152 4.74 9.72 -1.19
N TYR A 153 5.56 10.59 -0.62
CA TYR A 153 6.03 11.77 -1.32
C TYR A 153 7.24 11.34 -2.16
N PRO A 154 7.34 11.72 -3.44
CA PRO A 154 8.53 11.43 -4.23
C PRO A 154 9.76 11.93 -3.49
N ALA A 155 10.78 11.09 -3.34
CA ALA A 155 12.10 11.60 -2.98
C ALA A 155 12.50 12.59 -4.08
N ALA A 156 13.06 13.74 -3.71
CA ALA A 156 13.62 14.65 -4.70
C ALA A 156 14.63 13.85 -5.52
N THR A 157 14.25 13.49 -6.74
CA THR A 157 15.22 13.04 -7.73
C THR A 157 16.01 14.30 -8.03
N GLU A 158 17.26 14.35 -7.59
CA GLU A 158 18.26 15.25 -8.15
C GLU A 158 18.20 15.04 -9.66
N LYS A 159 17.46 15.91 -10.35
CA LYS A 159 17.64 16.05 -11.79
C LYS A 159 18.99 16.73 -11.90
N GLU A 160 20.03 15.94 -12.12
CA GLU A 160 21.29 16.45 -12.64
C GLU A 160 20.94 17.21 -13.92
N THR A 161 20.90 18.53 -13.80
CA THR A 161 20.91 19.45 -14.93
C THR A 161 22.31 19.35 -15.50
N HIS A 162 22.50 18.52 -16.52
CA HIS A 162 23.60 18.68 -17.45
C HIS A 162 23.21 19.78 -18.42
N GLU A 163 23.69 21.00 -18.14
CA GLU A 163 24.02 22.00 -19.16
C GLU A 163 25.49 21.82 -19.56
#